data_AF-A0A945L6W3-F1
#
_entry.id   AF-A0A945L6W3-F1
#
_cell.length_a   1.000
_cell.length_b   1.000
_cell.length_c   1.000
_cell.angle_alpha   90.00
_cell.angle_beta   90.00
_cell.angle_gamma   90.00
#
_symmetry.space_group_name_H-M   'P 1'
#
loop_
_entity.id
_entity.type
_entity.pdbx_description
1 polymer ?
#
loop_
_entity_poly.entity_id
_entity_poly.type
_entity_poly.pdbx_seq_one_letter_code
_entity_poly.pdbx_strand_id
1 'polypeptide(L)'
;MLSESAPAGGKPSRDNARPLAAYSRNGYTEGVFYGHAVVIDPDGSIVRSWGSITQEFYPRSSNKISQGVAMAQAGLNLPQHLQALTAASHSGE
;
A
#
# COMPACT_ATOMS: atom_id res chain seq x y z
N MET A 1 -8.50 29.69 -8.24
CA MET A 1 -9.57 28.73 -7.88
C MET A 1 -9.09 27.37 -8.36
N LEU A 2 -8.69 26.38 -7.57
CA LEU A 2 -8.59 26.18 -6.12
C LEU A 2 -7.12 25.86 -5.84
N SER A 3 -6.53 26.51 -4.83
CA SER A 3 -5.22 26.11 -4.30
C SER A 3 -5.46 24.89 -3.41
N GLU A 4 -5.24 23.68 -3.92
CA GLU A 4 -5.06 22.53 -3.04
C GLU A 4 -3.75 22.77 -2.28
N SER A 5 -3.87 23.16 -1.01
CA SER A 5 -2.76 23.14 -0.08
C SER A 5 -2.30 21.68 0.03
N ALA A 6 -1.05 21.41 -0.33
CA ALA A 6 -0.41 20.14 -0.01
C ALA A 6 -0.63 19.84 1.48
N PRO A 7 -1.03 18.62 1.87
CA PRO A 7 -1.19 18.30 3.28
C PRO A 7 0.14 18.57 3.99
N ALA A 8 0.09 19.42 5.01
CA ALA A 8 1.24 19.75 5.82
C ALA A 8 1.84 18.44 6.35
N GLY A 9 3.14 18.25 6.14
CA GLY A 9 3.89 17.07 6.58
C GLY A 9 3.89 16.91 8.10
N GLY A 10 2.77 16.43 8.64
CA GLY A 10 2.63 15.97 10.01
C GLY A 10 3.14 14.54 10.13
N LYS A 11 3.57 14.17 11.34
CA LYS A 11 3.80 12.74 11.64
C LYS A 11 2.52 11.98 11.32
N PRO A 12 2.58 10.80 10.66
CA PRO A 12 1.40 9.98 10.44
C PRO A 12 0.73 9.72 11.79
N SER A 13 -0.49 10.20 11.94
CA SER A 13 -1.28 9.91 13.13
C SER A 13 -1.59 8.41 13.15
N ARG A 14 -1.56 7.79 14.32
CA ARG A 14 -1.98 6.40 14.51
C ARG A 14 -3.48 6.30 14.84
N ASP A 15 -4.26 7.33 14.52
CA ASP A 15 -5.66 7.42 14.88
C ASP A 15 -6.43 6.18 14.43
N ASN A 16 -7.02 5.49 15.41
CA ASN A 16 -7.84 4.29 15.19
C ASN A 16 -7.10 3.14 14.47
N ALA A 17 -5.77 3.07 14.51
CA ALA A 17 -5.05 1.90 13.99
C ALA A 17 -5.50 0.62 14.71
N ARG A 18 -5.72 -0.46 13.94
CA ARG A 18 -6.21 -1.76 14.44
C ARG A 18 -5.10 -2.80 14.38
N PRO A 19 -5.10 -3.83 15.25
CA PRO A 19 -4.19 -4.96 15.10
C PRO A 19 -4.54 -5.72 13.82
N LEU A 20 -3.58 -5.84 12.89
CA LEU A 20 -3.78 -6.49 11.59
C LEU A 20 -3.05 -7.83 11.48
N ALA A 21 -1.93 -7.97 12.18
CA ALA A 21 -1.15 -9.20 12.21
C ALA A 21 -0.42 -9.33 13.54
N ALA A 22 -0.10 -10.56 13.93
CA ALA A 22 0.78 -10.84 15.04
C ALA A 22 1.76 -11.93 14.63
N TYR A 23 2.97 -11.89 15.18
CA TYR A 23 3.91 -12.99 15.03
C TYR A 23 4.18 -13.62 16.40
N SER A 24 4.34 -14.94 16.41
CA SER A 24 4.50 -15.72 17.62
C SER A 24 5.64 -16.71 17.49
N ARG A 25 6.28 -17.03 18.62
CA ARG A 25 7.31 -18.07 18.73
C ARG A 25 6.99 -18.94 19.92
N ASN A 26 7.01 -20.26 19.71
CA ASN A 26 6.75 -21.25 20.78
C ASN A 26 5.45 -21.01 21.57
N GLY A 27 4.38 -20.58 20.89
CA GLY A 27 3.09 -20.31 21.51
C GLY A 27 2.94 -18.93 22.18
N TYR A 28 3.98 -18.08 22.16
CA TYR A 28 3.93 -16.71 22.70
C TYR A 28 3.87 -15.69 21.58
N THR A 29 2.97 -14.70 21.68
CA THR A 29 2.96 -13.53 20.80
C THR A 29 4.16 -12.64 21.13
N GLU A 30 5.09 -12.50 20.18
CA GLU A 30 6.28 -11.66 20.34
C GLU A 30 6.02 -10.22 19.85
N GLY A 31 5.06 -10.02 18.95
CA GLY A 31 4.70 -8.69 18.50
C GLY A 31 3.39 -8.64 17.72
N VAL A 32 2.79 -7.46 17.71
CA VAL A 32 1.52 -7.16 17.02
C VAL A 32 1.73 -5.94 16.13
N PHE A 33 1.38 -6.09 14.85
CA PHE A 33 1.40 -5.03 13.86
C PHE A 33 0.06 -4.31 13.85
N TYR A 34 0.08 -3.03 14.17
CA TYR A 34 -1.09 -2.15 14.09
C TYR A 34 -1.04 -1.34 12.79
N GLY A 35 -2.19 -1.17 12.15
CA GLY A 35 -2.29 -0.37 10.94
C GLY A 35 -3.71 -0.14 10.48
N HIS A 36 -3.82 0.22 9.20
CA HIS A 36 -5.07 0.45 8.49
C HIS A 36 -5.11 -0.48 7.29
N ALA A 37 -6.26 -1.06 7.00
CA ALA A 37 -6.42 -2.00 5.90
C ALA A 37 -7.81 -1.87 5.27
N VAL A 38 -7.90 -2.17 3.99
CA VAL A 38 -9.15 -2.21 3.24
C VAL A 38 -9.11 -3.41 2.30
N VAL A 39 -10.25 -4.08 2.16
CA VAL A 39 -10.51 -5.06 1.11
C VAL A 39 -11.53 -4.46 0.18
N ILE A 40 -11.22 -4.48 -1.12
CA ILE A 40 -12.09 -3.97 -2.17
C ILE A 40 -12.48 -5.11 -3.11
N ASP A 41 -13.70 -5.04 -3.63
CA ASP A 41 -14.15 -5.89 -4.75
C ASP A 41 -13.60 -5.36 -6.08
N PRO A 42 -13.67 -6.15 -7.17
CA PRO A 42 -13.20 -5.73 -8.49
C PRO A 42 -13.88 -4.46 -9.04
N ASP A 43 -15.09 -4.15 -8.57
CA ASP A 43 -15.82 -2.92 -8.92
C ASP A 43 -15.38 -1.69 -8.10
N GLY A 44 -14.45 -1.88 -7.16
CA GLY A 44 -13.93 -0.84 -6.27
C GLY A 44 -14.75 -0.63 -4.99
N SER A 45 -15.85 -1.37 -4.78
CA SER A 45 -16.63 -1.27 -3.55
C SER A 45 -15.85 -1.84 -2.35
N ILE A 46 -16.05 -1.25 -1.17
CA ILE A 46 -15.36 -1.68 0.06
C ILE A 46 -16.10 -2.88 0.64
N VAL A 47 -15.43 -4.02 0.68
CA VAL A 47 -15.92 -5.25 1.34
C VAL A 47 -15.72 -5.17 2.85
N ARG A 48 -14.56 -4.65 3.27
CA ARG A 48 -14.17 -4.55 4.68
C ARG A 48 -13.08 -3.50 4.88
N SER A 49 -13.08 -2.86 6.04
CA SER A 49 -12.03 -1.93 6.45
C SER A 49 -11.65 -2.10 7.91
N TRP A 50 -10.41 -1.73 8.24
CA TRP A 50 -9.87 -1.66 9.59
C TRP A 50 -9.14 -0.33 9.77
N GLY A 51 -9.49 0.38 10.85
CA GLY A 51 -8.93 1.69 11.17
C GLY A 51 -9.32 2.78 10.18
N SER A 52 -8.53 3.86 10.12
CA SER A 52 -8.74 4.96 9.17
C SER A 52 -8.10 4.66 7.80
N ILE A 53 -8.91 4.26 6.82
CA ILE A 53 -8.43 3.95 5.46
C ILE A 53 -8.02 5.18 4.64
N THR A 54 -8.32 6.38 5.14
CA THR A 54 -7.89 7.66 4.57
C THR A 54 -6.65 8.22 5.25
N GLN A 55 -6.03 7.46 6.17
CA GLN A 55 -4.80 7.87 6.82
C GLN A 55 -3.67 7.97 5.79
N GLU A 56 -3.05 9.14 5.73
CA GLU A 56 -1.89 9.36 4.85
C GLU A 56 -0.63 8.71 5.44
N PHE A 57 0.14 8.06 4.57
CA PHE A 57 1.46 7.52 4.87
C PHE A 57 2.29 7.43 3.59
N TYR A 58 3.62 7.40 3.74
CA TYR A 58 4.50 7.17 2.60
C TYR A 58 4.43 5.70 2.18
N PRO A 59 4.03 5.37 0.94
CA PRO A 59 3.91 3.98 0.48
C PRO A 59 5.28 3.27 0.34
N ARG A 60 6.38 4.02 0.32
CA ARG A 60 7.74 3.48 0.10
C ARG A 60 7.75 2.60 -1.16
N SER A 61 8.37 1.43 -1.10
CA SER A 61 8.45 0.47 -2.20
C SER A 61 7.09 -0.06 -2.69
N SER A 62 6.00 0.06 -1.93
CA SER A 62 4.67 -0.33 -2.46
C SER A 62 4.20 0.59 -3.59
N ASN A 63 4.82 1.77 -3.76
CA ASN A 63 4.54 2.68 -4.87
C ASN A 63 5.05 2.19 -6.23
N LYS A 64 5.81 1.09 -6.30
CA LYS A 64 6.34 0.57 -7.57
C LYS A 64 5.24 0.24 -8.58
N ILE A 65 4.05 -0.15 -8.13
CA ILE A 65 2.90 -0.41 -9.02
C ILE A 65 2.56 0.85 -9.82
N SER A 66 2.42 2.00 -9.14
CA SER A 66 2.18 3.29 -9.78
C SER A 66 3.32 3.70 -10.71
N GLN A 67 4.57 3.43 -10.32
CA GLN A 67 5.75 3.70 -11.14
C GLN A 67 5.75 2.84 -12.42
N GLY A 68 5.43 1.54 -12.32
CA GLY A 68 5.34 0.63 -13.46
C GLY A 68 4.25 1.04 -14.46
N VAL A 69 3.08 1.46 -13.96
CA VAL A 69 2.00 2.02 -14.80
C VAL A 69 2.46 3.27 -15.53
N ALA A 70 3.12 4.20 -14.84
CA ALA A 70 3.64 5.42 -15.45
C ALA A 70 4.69 5.13 -16.54
N MET A 71 5.57 4.15 -16.33
CA MET A 71 6.55 3.72 -17.33
C MET A 71 5.87 3.13 -18.57
N ALA A 72 4.85 2.28 -18.39
CA ALA A 72 4.08 1.72 -19.51
C ALA A 72 3.38 2.82 -20.32
N GLN A 73 2.77 3.80 -19.64
CA GLN A 73 2.18 4.99 -20.28
C GLN A 73 3.22 5.85 -21.01
N ALA A 74 4.46 5.89 -20.51
CA ALA A 74 5.59 6.56 -21.16
C ALA A 74 6.21 5.76 -22.32
N GLY A 75 5.66 4.60 -22.68
CA GLY A 75 6.08 3.81 -23.83
C GLY A 75 7.01 2.64 -23.53
N LEU A 76 7.20 2.27 -22.26
CA LEU A 76 7.87 1.01 -21.91
C LEU A 76 7.08 -0.17 -22.51
N ASN A 77 7.70 -0.88 -23.44
CA ASN A 77 7.10 -2.02 -24.12
C ASN A 77 7.79 -3.32 -23.71
N LEU A 78 7.13 -4.10 -22.84
CA LEU A 78 7.59 -5.41 -22.39
C LEU A 78 6.57 -6.49 -22.75
N PRO A 79 7.02 -7.74 -23.02
CA PRO A 79 6.13 -8.89 -23.07
C PRO A 79 5.23 -8.96 -21.81
N GLN A 80 3.97 -9.37 -21.98
CA GLN A 80 2.99 -9.40 -20.89
C GLN A 80 3.49 -10.15 -19.64
N HIS A 81 4.20 -11.26 -19.84
CA HIS A 81 4.76 -12.07 -18.74
C HIS A 81 5.87 -11.36 -17.93
N LEU A 82 6.44 -10.26 -18.44
CA LEU A 82 7.45 -9.46 -17.75
C LEU A 82 6.90 -8.17 -17.12
N GLN A 83 5.65 -7.79 -17.40
CA GLN A 83 5.07 -6.55 -16.88
C GLN A 83 5.02 -6.52 -15.35
N ALA A 84 4.79 -7.67 -14.71
CA ALA A 84 4.80 -7.80 -13.25
C ALA A 84 6.14 -7.43 -12.62
N LEU A 85 7.26 -7.60 -13.34
CA LEU A 85 8.60 -7.25 -12.85
C LEU A 85 8.78 -5.74 -12.65
N THR A 86 8.03 -4.91 -13.37
CA THR A 86 8.07 -3.44 -13.20
C THR A 86 7.60 -3.00 -11.82
N ALA A 87 6.75 -3.80 -11.17
CA ALA A 87 6.25 -3.57 -9.82
C ALA A 87 6.98 -4.41 -8.75
N ALA A 88 7.87 -5.32 -9.16
CA ALA A 88 8.51 -6.27 -8.27
C ALA A 88 9.59 -5.59 -7.40
N SER A 89 9.83 -6.16 -6.21
CA SER A 89 10.94 -5.74 -5.35
C SER A 89 12.16 -6.66 -5.44
N HIS A 90 12.00 -7.83 -6.06
CA HIS A 90 13.08 -8.80 -6.33
C HIS A 90 12.90 -9.35 -7.75
N SER A 91 13.97 -9.90 -8.30
CA SER A 91 14.02 -10.38 -9.69
C SER A 91 13.28 -11.69 -9.94
N GLY A 92 12.77 -12.35 -8.88
CA GLY A 92 12.04 -13.62 -9.00
C GLY A 92 12.93 -14.84 -9.26
N GLU A 93 14.19 -14.80 -8.81
CA GLU A 93 15.07 -15.99 -8.73
C GLU A 93 14.51 -17.07 -7.79
#